data_AF-A0A077Z4V6-F1
#
_entry.id   AF-A0A077Z4V6-F1
#
_cell.length_a   1.000
_cell.length_b   1.000
_cell.length_c   1.000
_cell.angle_alpha   90.00
_cell.angle_beta   90.00
_cell.angle_gamma   90.00
#
_symmetry.space_group_name_H-M   'P 1'
#
loop_
_entity.id
_entity.type
_entity.pdbx_description
1 polymer ?
#
loop_
_entity_poly.entity_id
_entity_poly.type
_entity_poly.pdbx_seq_one_letter_code
_entity_poly.pdbx_strand_id
1 'polypeptide(L)'
;MNKLEVHHMNALIDCLRSGAPLITVSNHHSCIDEPALWGKRSYSVYKSIVFCVRTLSYHKIQSFWRIGRLYRFFSIGRCIPIVRGMGVYQIGVDRCLDVLNNNGWVHIFPEGRVNFSRVPMRLKWGVGRLVNEATRVPTVLPIWHSGSGTDFV
;
A
#
# COMPACT_ATOMS: atom_id res chain seq x y z
N MET A 1 -10.90 0.73 25.20
CA MET A 1 -9.85 1.34 24.35
C MET A 1 -9.31 0.29 23.40
N ASN A 2 -9.43 0.52 22.10
CA ASN A 2 -8.92 -0.40 21.08
C ASN A 2 -7.38 -0.39 21.09
N LYS A 3 -6.76 -1.54 21.36
CA LYS A 3 -5.30 -1.72 21.32
C LYS A 3 -4.91 -2.21 19.93
N LEU A 4 -3.82 -1.66 19.40
CA LEU A 4 -3.20 -2.18 18.17
C LEU A 4 -2.15 -3.20 18.60
N GLU A 5 -2.40 -4.47 18.33
CA GLU A 5 -1.43 -5.55 18.49
C GLU A 5 -0.78 -5.85 17.15
N VAL A 6 0.54 -5.99 17.14
CA VAL A 6 1.29 -6.29 15.92
C VAL A 6 2.22 -7.45 16.15
N HIS A 7 1.98 -8.52 15.40
CA HIS A 7 2.74 -9.75 15.45
C HIS A 7 3.85 -9.72 14.41
N HIS A 8 4.97 -10.38 14.70
CA HIS A 8 6.09 -10.58 13.76
C HIS A 8 6.69 -9.30 13.14
N MET A 9 6.68 -8.18 13.89
CA MET A 9 7.30 -6.92 13.45
C MET A 9 8.78 -7.07 13.07
N ASN A 10 9.49 -8.02 13.68
CA ASN A 10 10.89 -8.30 13.36
C ASN A 10 11.08 -8.65 11.87
N ALA A 11 10.14 -9.37 11.25
CA ALA A 11 10.22 -9.70 9.83
C ALA A 11 10.26 -8.43 8.95
N LEU A 12 9.47 -7.40 9.31
CA LEU A 12 9.52 -6.12 8.62
C LEU A 12 10.85 -5.40 8.87
N ILE A 13 11.32 -5.37 10.11
CA ILE A 13 12.58 -4.72 10.49
C ILE A 13 13.77 -5.37 9.76
N ASP A 14 13.79 -6.69 9.66
CA ASP A 14 14.86 -7.43 8.98
C ASP A 14 14.84 -7.18 7.47
N CYS A 15 13.66 -7.12 6.85
CA CYS A 15 13.52 -6.71 5.45
C CYS A 15 14.07 -5.29 5.23
N LEU A 16 13.76 -4.35 6.13
CA LEU A 16 14.27 -2.98 6.06
C LEU A 16 15.78 -2.88 6.20
N ARG A 17 16.33 -3.63 7.16
CA ARG A 17 17.78 -3.67 7.41
C ARG A 17 18.57 -4.27 6.26
N SER A 18 17.95 -5.17 5.48
CA SER A 18 18.61 -5.77 4.32
C SER A 18 18.98 -4.76 3.22
N GLY A 19 18.31 -3.59 3.19
CA GLY A 19 18.46 -2.60 2.12
C GLY A 19 18.08 -3.13 0.73
N ALA A 20 17.42 -4.29 0.65
CA ALA A 20 16.87 -4.82 -0.59
C ALA A 20 15.51 -4.18 -0.89
N PRO A 21 15.08 -4.14 -2.16
CA PRO A 21 13.77 -3.62 -2.49
C PRO A 21 12.66 -4.48 -1.85
N LEU A 22 11.65 -3.80 -1.33
CA LEU A 22 10.59 -4.43 -0.54
C LEU A 22 9.22 -4.07 -1.13
N ILE A 23 8.37 -5.09 -1.25
CA ILE A 23 6.95 -4.92 -1.53
C ILE A 23 6.19 -5.46 -0.33
N THR A 24 5.43 -4.63 0.36
CA THR A 24 4.46 -5.13 1.34
C THR A 24 3.08 -5.22 0.71
N VAL A 25 2.43 -6.37 0.88
CA VAL A 25 1.08 -6.61 0.35
C VAL A 25 0.10 -6.78 1.50
N SER A 26 -1.05 -6.11 1.45
CA SER A 26 -2.04 -6.21 2.52
C SER A 26 -3.48 -6.23 2.04
N ASN A 27 -4.37 -6.78 2.85
CA ASN A 27 -5.81 -6.67 2.67
C ASN A 27 -6.26 -5.21 2.84
N HIS A 28 -7.40 -4.83 2.25
CA HIS A 28 -7.90 -3.46 2.28
C HIS A 28 -9.33 -3.41 2.78
N HIS A 29 -9.53 -3.19 4.09
CA HIS A 29 -10.85 -3.12 4.70
C HIS A 29 -11.42 -1.70 4.79
N SER A 30 -10.58 -0.66 4.78
CA SER A 30 -11.01 0.72 4.92
C SER A 30 -10.07 1.73 4.26
N CYS A 31 -10.56 2.93 3.97
CA CYS A 31 -9.72 4.02 3.46
C CYS A 31 -8.66 4.52 4.46
N ILE A 32 -8.75 4.15 5.73
CA ILE A 32 -7.83 4.58 6.80
C ILE A 32 -6.80 3.50 7.15
N ASP A 33 -6.85 2.33 6.50
CA ASP A 33 -5.91 1.23 6.77
C ASP A 33 -4.47 1.73 6.68
N GLU A 34 -4.15 2.56 5.68
CA GLU A 34 -2.82 3.12 5.44
C GLU A 34 -2.32 4.01 6.60
N PRO A 35 -3.01 5.11 7.00
CA PRO A 35 -2.66 5.84 8.22
C PRO A 35 -2.64 4.97 9.48
N ALA A 36 -3.54 4.00 9.61
CA ALA A 36 -3.64 3.18 10.80
C ALA A 36 -2.48 2.17 10.94
N LEU A 37 -2.08 1.53 9.84
CA LEU A 37 -0.97 0.58 9.76
C LEU A 37 0.36 1.28 10.05
N TRP A 38 0.59 2.45 9.44
CA TRP A 38 1.90 3.10 9.46
C TRP A 38 2.03 4.24 10.48
N GLY A 39 0.93 4.89 10.86
CA GLY A 39 0.94 6.10 11.69
C GLY A 39 1.40 5.89 13.13
N LYS A 40 1.38 4.66 13.66
CA LYS A 40 1.89 4.34 15.01
C LYS A 40 3.36 3.89 15.03
N ARG A 41 4.04 3.86 13.89
CA ARG A 41 5.43 3.38 13.79
C ARG A 41 6.43 4.53 13.89
N SER A 42 7.64 4.22 14.37
CA SER A 42 8.71 5.21 14.53
C SER A 42 8.86 6.02 13.24
N TYR A 43 9.03 7.33 13.38
CA TYR A 43 9.21 8.26 12.27
C TYR A 43 10.34 7.84 11.30
N SER A 44 11.32 7.07 11.78
CA SER A 44 12.38 6.47 10.95
C SER A 44 11.84 5.46 9.93
N VAL A 45 10.87 4.64 10.34
CA VAL A 45 10.13 3.73 9.46
C VAL A 45 9.34 4.58 8.46
N TYR A 46 8.53 5.52 8.93
CA TYR A 46 7.77 6.40 8.03
C TYR A 46 8.65 7.15 7.00
N LYS A 47 9.85 7.61 7.39
CA LYS A 47 10.80 8.27 6.47
C LYS A 47 11.38 7.34 5.41
N SER A 48 11.61 6.08 5.77
CA SER A 48 12.24 5.10 4.89
C SER A 48 11.25 4.55 3.86
N ILE A 49 9.96 4.94 3.94
CA ILE A 49 8.86 4.12 3.41
C ILE A 49 7.69 4.94 2.89
N VAL A 50 7.05 4.32 1.90
CA VAL A 50 5.62 4.38 1.55
C VAL A 50 5.39 5.24 0.33
N PHE A 51 5.75 4.73 -0.85
CA PHE A 51 4.83 4.93 -1.96
C PHE A 51 3.66 3.98 -1.79
N CYS A 52 2.53 4.50 -1.29
CA CYS A 52 1.32 3.70 -1.13
C CYS A 52 0.58 3.66 -2.46
N VAL A 53 0.34 2.46 -2.97
CA VAL A 53 -0.41 2.28 -4.20
C VAL A 53 -1.89 2.23 -3.89
N ARG A 54 -2.61 3.29 -4.27
CA ARG A 54 -4.07 3.33 -4.16
C ARG A 54 -4.71 3.11 -5.50
N THR A 55 -5.38 1.98 -5.65
CA THR A 55 -6.18 1.73 -6.84
C THR A 55 -7.54 2.44 -6.71
N LEU A 56 -7.70 3.53 -7.44
CA LEU A 56 -8.91 4.32 -7.50
C LEU A 56 -9.74 3.90 -8.73
N SER A 57 -11.08 3.89 -8.61
CA SER A 57 -11.93 3.86 -9.81
C SER A 57 -11.65 5.10 -10.66
N TYR A 58 -11.81 5.03 -11.99
CA TYR A 58 -11.70 6.20 -12.87
C TYR A 58 -12.53 7.40 -12.35
N HIS A 59 -13.80 7.18 -12.00
CA HIS A 59 -14.65 8.21 -11.39
C HIS A 59 -14.14 8.75 -10.04
N LYS A 60 -13.50 7.88 -9.24
CA LYS A 60 -12.94 8.28 -7.95
C LYS A 60 -11.69 9.12 -8.11
N ILE A 61 -10.89 8.91 -9.14
CA ILE A 61 -9.73 9.74 -9.46
C ILE A 61 -10.19 11.17 -9.68
N GLN A 62 -11.17 11.40 -10.56
CA GLN A 62 -11.68 12.74 -10.81
C GLN A 62 -12.23 13.41 -9.55
N SER A 63 -12.99 12.69 -8.72
CA SER A 63 -13.47 13.25 -7.44
C SER A 63 -12.34 13.48 -6.43
N PHE A 64 -11.31 12.63 -6.43
CA PHE A 64 -10.17 12.72 -5.53
C PHE A 64 -9.30 13.93 -5.86
N TRP A 65 -9.06 14.21 -7.15
CA TRP A 65 -8.42 15.43 -7.63
C TRP A 65 -9.28 16.67 -7.34
N ARG A 66 -10.61 16.56 -7.47
CA ARG A 66 -11.54 17.68 -7.22
C ARG A 66 -11.58 18.08 -5.75
N ILE A 67 -11.41 17.13 -4.83
CA ILE A 67 -11.31 17.41 -3.39
C ILE A 67 -9.84 17.62 -3.04
N GLY A 68 -9.32 18.81 -3.37
CA GLY A 68 -7.90 19.16 -3.25
C GLY A 68 -7.30 18.89 -1.86
N ARG A 69 -8.09 18.93 -0.78
CA ARG A 69 -7.63 18.58 0.57
C ARG A 69 -7.29 17.09 0.73
N LEU A 70 -8.09 16.20 0.15
CA LEU A 70 -7.80 14.76 0.17
C LEU A 70 -6.63 14.43 -0.73
N TYR A 71 -6.61 14.99 -1.96
CA TYR A 71 -5.45 14.86 -2.84
C TYR A 71 -4.15 15.30 -2.15
N ARG A 72 -4.15 16.47 -1.49
CA ARG A 72 -2.99 16.98 -0.75
C ARG A 72 -2.60 16.05 0.39
N PHE A 73 -3.56 15.56 1.18
CA PHE A 73 -3.30 14.62 2.28
C PHE A 73 -2.57 13.35 1.80
N PHE A 74 -3.08 12.72 0.74
CA PHE A 74 -2.46 11.49 0.21
C PHE A 74 -1.18 11.76 -0.57
N SER A 75 -1.06 12.90 -1.24
CA SER A 75 0.18 13.30 -1.93
C SER A 75 1.31 13.54 -0.93
N ILE A 76 1.02 14.14 0.23
CA ILE A 76 1.99 14.28 1.34
C ILE A 76 2.40 12.89 1.86
N GLY A 77 1.47 11.94 1.91
CA GLY A 77 1.73 10.53 2.21
C GLY A 77 2.38 9.74 1.08
N ARG A 78 2.90 10.40 0.02
CA ARG A 78 3.56 9.78 -1.14
C ARG A 78 2.70 8.70 -1.83
N CYS A 79 1.38 8.84 -1.79
CA CYS A 79 0.46 7.92 -2.44
C CYS A 79 0.57 7.99 -3.97
N ILE A 80 0.74 6.83 -4.62
CA ILE A 80 0.71 6.69 -6.07
C ILE A 80 -0.71 6.26 -6.50
N PRO A 81 -1.42 7.08 -7.29
CA PRO A 81 -2.72 6.69 -7.81
C PRO A 81 -2.56 5.68 -8.96
N ILE A 82 -3.37 4.61 -8.92
CA ILE A 82 -3.52 3.65 -10.02
C ILE A 82 -4.99 3.56 -10.41
N VAL A 83 -5.29 3.53 -11.70
CA VAL A 83 -6.67 3.43 -12.18
C VAL A 83 -7.08 1.97 -12.28
N ARG A 84 -8.20 1.61 -11.64
CA ARG A 84 -8.82 0.28 -11.81
C ARG A 84 -9.33 0.14 -13.25
N GLY A 85 -8.96 -0.96 -13.91
CA GLY A 85 -9.45 -1.30 -15.26
C GLY A 85 -8.52 -0.90 -16.40
N MET A 86 -7.50 -0.06 -16.16
CA MET A 86 -6.55 0.40 -17.19
C MET A 86 -5.36 -0.57 -17.40
N GLY A 87 -5.48 -1.83 -16.98
CA GLY A 87 -4.37 -2.79 -17.01
C GLY A 87 -3.27 -2.48 -15.98
N VAL A 88 -2.11 -3.13 -16.10
CA VAL A 88 -0.95 -2.89 -15.21
C VAL A 88 0.05 -1.90 -15.79
N TYR A 89 0.00 -1.63 -17.10
CA TYR A 89 0.90 -0.68 -17.76
C TYR A 89 0.32 0.72 -17.59
N GLN A 90 0.67 1.33 -16.46
CA GLN A 90 0.23 2.66 -16.06
C GLN A 90 1.41 3.40 -15.44
N ILE A 91 1.47 4.72 -15.65
CA ILE A 91 2.50 5.58 -15.05
C ILE A 91 2.64 5.41 -13.53
N GLY A 92 1.55 5.08 -12.83
CA GLY A 92 1.60 4.78 -11.40
C GLY A 92 2.37 3.49 -11.08
N VAL A 93 2.18 2.42 -11.86
CA VAL A 93 2.94 1.18 -11.68
C VAL A 93 4.40 1.41 -12.05
N ASP A 94 4.68 2.17 -13.11
CA ASP A 94 6.05 2.47 -13.54
C ASP A 94 6.80 3.26 -12.47
N ARG A 95 6.15 4.23 -11.81
CA ARG A 95 6.72 4.89 -10.62
C ARG A 95 7.01 3.95 -9.46
N CYS A 96 6.19 2.92 -9.26
CA CYS A 96 6.48 1.91 -8.24
C CYS A 96 7.74 1.11 -8.61
N LEU A 97 7.92 0.82 -9.90
CA LEU A 97 9.11 0.16 -10.41
C LEU A 97 10.37 1.01 -10.17
N ASP A 98 10.30 2.33 -10.44
CA ASP A 98 11.40 3.26 -10.15
C ASP A 98 11.79 3.24 -8.67
N VAL A 99 10.80 3.21 -7.77
CA VAL A 99 11.04 3.13 -6.31
C VAL A 99 11.76 1.84 -5.97
N LEU A 100 11.32 0.69 -6.49
CA LEU A 100 11.94 -0.60 -6.25
C LEU A 100 13.36 -0.67 -6.83
N ASN A 101 13.57 -0.12 -8.03
CA ASN A 101 14.90 -0.09 -8.66
C ASN A 101 15.90 0.79 -7.89
N ASN A 102 15.42 1.69 -7.04
CA ASN A 102 16.23 2.46 -6.11
C ASN A 102 16.29 1.85 -4.69
N ASN A 103 16.08 0.53 -4.55
CA ASN A 103 16.03 -0.20 -3.28
C ASN A 103 14.99 0.33 -2.28
N GLY A 104 13.94 0.97 -2.80
CA GLY A 104 12.86 1.52 -1.99
C GLY A 104 11.84 0.48 -1.57
N TRP A 105 10.81 0.96 -0.86
CA TRP A 105 9.68 0.16 -0.43
C TRP A 105 8.35 0.72 -0.95
N VAL A 106 7.61 -0.14 -1.65
CA VAL A 106 6.22 0.07 -2.09
C VAL A 106 5.22 -0.76 -1.28
N HIS A 107 4.12 -0.13 -0.83
CA HIS A 107 3.00 -0.82 -0.18
C HIS A 107 1.80 -0.93 -1.11
N ILE A 108 1.25 -2.13 -1.28
CA ILE A 108 0.20 -2.42 -2.26
C ILE A 108 -0.97 -3.16 -1.61
N PHE A 109 -2.18 -2.74 -1.95
CA PHE A 109 -3.40 -3.49 -1.70
C PHE A 109 -3.80 -4.28 -2.96
N PRO A 110 -3.39 -5.56 -3.10
CA PRO A 110 -3.66 -6.33 -4.32
C PRO A 110 -5.15 -6.58 -4.57
N GLU A 111 -6.01 -6.45 -3.56
CA GLU A 111 -7.47 -6.41 -3.73
C GLU A 111 -7.91 -5.30 -4.70
N GLY A 112 -7.14 -4.20 -4.71
CA GLY A 112 -7.29 -3.02 -5.54
C GLY A 112 -8.68 -2.41 -5.50
N ARG A 113 -9.39 -2.55 -4.38
CA ARG A 113 -10.54 -1.77 -3.92
C ARG A 113 -10.72 -2.08 -2.43
N VAL A 114 -11.41 -1.21 -1.70
CA VAL A 114 -11.82 -1.51 -0.33
C VAL A 114 -12.81 -2.69 -0.34
N ASN A 115 -12.48 -3.72 0.42
CA ASN A 115 -13.24 -4.95 0.63
C ASN A 115 -14.05 -4.86 1.94
N PHE A 116 -15.19 -4.17 1.89
CA PHE A 116 -16.08 -4.04 3.04
C PHE A 116 -16.65 -5.39 3.50
N SER A 117 -16.88 -6.33 2.57
CA SER A 117 -17.41 -7.66 2.85
C SER A 117 -16.45 -8.57 3.59
N ARG A 118 -15.13 -8.28 3.56
CA ARG A 118 -14.06 -9.12 4.14
C ARG A 118 -14.04 -10.58 3.62
N VAL A 119 -14.77 -10.85 2.55
CA VAL A 119 -14.75 -12.13 1.84
C VAL A 119 -13.52 -12.15 0.94
N PRO A 120 -12.79 -13.27 0.84
CA PRO A 120 -11.68 -13.41 -0.10
C PRO A 120 -12.08 -12.97 -1.51
N MET A 121 -11.23 -12.20 -2.16
CA MET A 121 -11.48 -11.69 -3.50
C MET A 121 -10.27 -11.89 -4.40
N ARG A 122 -10.52 -11.85 -5.71
CA ARG A 122 -9.44 -11.96 -6.71
C ARG A 122 -8.41 -10.85 -6.51
N LEU A 123 -7.17 -11.25 -6.27
CA LEU A 123 -6.02 -10.37 -6.22
C LEU A 123 -5.62 -9.94 -7.63
N LYS A 124 -5.29 -8.66 -7.77
CA LYS A 124 -4.75 -8.09 -9.00
C LYS A 124 -3.28 -8.46 -9.14
N TRP A 125 -2.89 -8.80 -10.35
CA TRP A 125 -1.55 -9.31 -10.67
C TRP A 125 -0.47 -8.23 -10.81
N GLY A 126 -0.77 -6.96 -10.49
CA GLY A 126 0.19 -5.85 -10.57
C GLY A 126 1.44 -6.06 -9.70
N VAL A 127 1.32 -6.77 -8.58
CA VAL A 127 2.48 -7.19 -7.77
C VAL A 127 3.39 -8.11 -8.58
N GLY A 128 2.83 -9.05 -9.34
CA GLY A 128 3.60 -9.94 -10.20
C GLY A 128 4.39 -9.20 -11.28
N ARG A 129 3.80 -8.15 -11.88
CA ARG A 129 4.53 -7.25 -12.79
C ARG A 129 5.74 -6.63 -12.11
N LEU A 130 5.56 -6.05 -10.93
CA LEU A 130 6.65 -5.37 -10.21
C LEU A 130 7.78 -6.34 -9.84
N VAL A 131 7.43 -7.56 -9.42
CA VAL A 131 8.44 -8.60 -9.13
C VAL A 131 9.20 -9.00 -10.39
N ASN A 132 8.51 -9.13 -11.52
CA ASN A 132 9.11 -9.57 -12.79
C ASN A 132 9.97 -8.50 -13.46
N GLU A 133 9.59 -7.22 -13.38
CA GLU A 133 10.26 -6.12 -14.09
C GLU A 133 11.32 -5.40 -13.25
N ALA A 134 11.39 -5.62 -11.93
CA ALA A 134 12.38 -4.96 -11.08
C ALA A 134 13.80 -5.47 -11.37
N THR A 135 14.77 -4.56 -11.43
CA THR A 135 16.19 -4.88 -11.71
C THR A 135 16.77 -5.86 -10.68
N ARG A 136 16.33 -5.74 -9.42
CA ARG A 136 16.61 -6.68 -8.35
C ARG A 136 15.30 -7.23 -7.82
N VAL A 137 15.19 -8.55 -7.74
CA VAL A 137 13.99 -9.22 -7.24
C VAL A 137 13.66 -8.71 -5.82
N PRO A 138 12.48 -8.09 -5.62
CA PRO A 138 12.10 -7.56 -4.33
C PRO A 138 11.62 -8.65 -3.39
N THR A 139 11.85 -8.46 -2.10
CA THR A 139 11.19 -9.28 -1.07
C THR A 139 9.71 -8.90 -1.03
N VAL A 140 8.82 -9.89 -1.10
CA VAL A 140 7.38 -9.66 -0.93
C VAL A 140 6.97 -10.09 0.47
N LEU A 141 6.58 -9.12 1.30
CA LEU A 141 6.16 -9.34 2.68
C LEU A 141 4.63 -9.21 2.80
N PRO A 142 3.90 -10.30 3.04
CA PRO A 142 2.47 -10.25 3.31
C PRO A 142 2.19 -9.66 4.70
N ILE A 143 1.21 -8.76 4.76
CA ILE A 143 0.71 -8.15 5.98
C ILE A 143 -0.80 -8.37 6.01
N TRP A 144 -1.30 -8.95 7.10
CA TRP A 144 -2.72 -9.05 7.33
C TRP A 144 -3.10 -8.16 8.50
N HIS A 145 -4.12 -7.33 8.33
CA HIS A 145 -4.74 -6.61 9.45
C HIS A 145 -6.17 -7.07 9.67
N SER A 146 -6.51 -7.27 10.93
CA SER A 146 -7.84 -7.62 11.40
C SER A 146 -8.25 -6.65 12.49
N GLY A 147 -9.48 -6.17 12.42
CA GLY A 147 -10.12 -5.35 13.45
C GLY A 147 -11.62 -5.33 13.23
N SER A 148 -12.41 -5.42 14.29
CA SER A 148 -13.86 -5.27 14.25
C SER A 148 -14.18 -3.83 13.83
N GLY A 149 -14.74 -3.66 12.64
CA GLY A 149 -15.29 -2.38 12.20
C GLY A 149 -16.62 -2.04 12.89
N THR A 150 -16.93 -2.71 14.00
CA THR A 150 -18.18 -2.60 14.77
C THR A 150 -17.99 -2.02 16.17
N ASP A 151 -16.77 -1.69 16.60
CA ASP A 151 -16.50 -1.08 17.92
C ASP A 151 -16.09 0.40 17.79
N PHE A 152 -16.93 1.18 17.08
CA PHE A 152 -16.98 2.64 17.20
C PHE A 152 -18.15 3.02 18.12
N VAL A 153 -17.90 2.92 19.43
CA VAL A 153 -18.49 3.76 20.49
C VAL A 153 -17.34 4.51 21.15
#